data_AF-A0A8D8N981-F1
#
_entry.id   AF-A0A8D8N981-F1
#
_cell.length_a   1.000
_cell.length_b   1.000
_cell.length_c   1.000
_cell.angle_alpha   90.00
_cell.angle_beta   90.00
_cell.angle_gamma   90.00
#
_symmetry.space_group_name_H-M   'P 1'
#
loop_
_entity.id
_entity.type
_entity.pdbx_description
1 polymer ?
#
loop_
_entity_poly.entity_id
_entity_poly.type
_entity_poly.pdbx_seq_one_letter_code
_entity_poly.pdbx_strand_id
1 'polypeptide(L)'
;LEQVPDGYSFWEMPVQVGMNVRMVVPPHKFSDFEEMTARLGMESTLKVENLQKLVDNERPQRRKREGFGWEDYYTMEEMYAWFDELVVQYPGILRIESYGQSYEGRDMKAIILSKKTGNPGIFL
;
A
#
# COMPACT_ATOMS: atom_id res chain seq x y z
N LEU A 1 9.01 19.85 -5.53
CA LEU A 1 7.82 20.27 -4.74
C LEU A 1 7.60 19.40 -3.50
N GLU A 2 8.08 18.15 -3.45
CA GLU A 2 7.98 17.29 -2.23
C GLU A 2 9.13 17.43 -1.21
N GLN A 3 10.07 18.37 -1.40
CA GLN A 3 11.22 18.49 -0.48
C GLN A 3 10.93 19.33 0.79
N VAL A 4 9.70 19.85 0.94
CA VAL A 4 9.23 20.52 2.16
C VAL A 4 7.84 19.97 2.50
N PRO A 5 7.67 19.26 3.63
CA PRO A 5 6.37 18.72 4.01
C PRO A 5 5.48 19.85 4.52
N ASP A 6 4.80 20.53 3.61
CA ASP A 6 3.76 21.52 3.94
C ASP A 6 2.47 20.86 4.46
N GLY A 7 2.53 19.59 4.88
CA GLY A 7 1.43 18.83 5.48
C GLY A 7 0.39 18.29 4.48
N TYR A 8 0.33 18.80 3.26
CA TYR A 8 -0.53 18.26 2.21
C TYR A 8 0.02 16.97 1.62
N SER A 9 -0.84 15.98 1.38
CA SER A 9 -0.46 14.72 0.74
C SER A 9 -1.24 14.54 -0.55
N PHE A 10 -0.53 14.46 -1.68
CA PHE A 10 -1.14 14.15 -2.98
C PHE A 10 -1.26 12.64 -3.13
N TRP A 11 -2.47 12.16 -3.42
CA TRP A 11 -2.72 10.75 -3.73
C TRP A 11 -2.55 10.46 -5.22
N GLU A 12 -2.82 11.46 -6.06
CA GLU A 12 -2.60 11.41 -7.51
C GLU A 12 -1.78 12.64 -7.88
N MET A 13 -0.54 12.47 -8.35
CA MET A 13 0.29 13.60 -8.76
C MET A 13 -0.23 14.21 -10.07
N PRO A 14 -0.30 15.55 -10.18
CA PRO A 14 -0.65 16.20 -11.44
C PRO A 14 0.48 16.00 -12.46
N VAL A 15 0.15 15.37 -13.60
CA VAL A 15 1.12 15.13 -14.69
C VAL A 15 0.91 16.06 -15.89
N GLN A 16 -0.26 16.69 -16.02
CA GLN A 16 -0.59 17.65 -17.07
C GLN A 16 -1.65 18.66 -16.62
N VAL A 17 -1.75 19.78 -17.34
CA VAL A 17 -2.76 20.81 -17.12
C VAL A 17 -4.16 20.26 -17.42
N GLY A 18 -5.15 20.62 -16.60
CA GLY A 18 -6.54 20.21 -16.76
C GLY A 18 -6.91 18.86 -16.15
N MET A 19 -5.98 18.21 -15.45
CA MET A 19 -6.30 17.02 -14.65
C MET A 19 -6.87 17.37 -13.29
N ASN A 20 -7.83 16.55 -12.85
CA ASN A 20 -8.27 16.54 -11.47
C ASN A 20 -7.20 15.89 -10.59
N VAL A 21 -7.06 16.41 -9.38
CA VAL A 21 -6.09 15.93 -8.40
C VAL A 21 -6.83 15.48 -7.15
N ARG A 22 -6.36 14.39 -6.54
CA ARG A 22 -6.79 13.97 -5.20
C ARG A 22 -5.70 14.24 -4.19
N MET A 23 -6.10 14.81 -3.06
CA MET A 23 -5.18 15.08 -1.97
C MET A 23 -5.87 14.98 -0.62
N VAL A 24 -5.07 14.74 0.41
CA VAL A 24 -5.46 14.79 1.81
C VAL A 24 -5.02 16.13 2.37
N VAL A 25 -5.97 16.80 3.00
CA VAL A 25 -5.78 18.08 3.70
C VAL A 25 -5.80 17.78 5.21
N PRO A 26 -4.73 18.12 5.96
CA PRO A 26 -4.76 18.01 7.42
C PRO A 26 -5.87 18.87 8.01
N PRO A 27 -6.56 18.43 9.09
CA PRO A 27 -7.66 19.18 9.68
C PRO A 27 -7.30 20.61 10.08
N HIS A 28 -6.07 20.84 10.54
CA HIS A 28 -5.58 22.15 10.97
C HIS A 28 -5.23 23.11 9.81
N LYS A 29 -5.30 22.67 8.55
CA LYS A 29 -5.02 23.49 7.35
C LYS A 29 -6.24 23.70 6.47
N PHE A 30 -7.42 23.29 6.93
CA PHE A 30 -8.62 23.34 6.11
C PHE A 30 -8.99 24.77 5.71
N SER A 31 -8.94 25.73 6.64
CA SER A 31 -9.19 27.14 6.35
C SER A 31 -8.20 27.70 5.32
N ASP A 32 -6.90 27.45 5.51
CA ASP A 32 -5.85 27.90 4.57
C ASP A 32 -6.07 27.31 3.15
N PHE A 33 -6.52 26.05 3.09
CA PHE A 33 -6.83 25.38 1.84
C PHE A 33 -8.03 26.00 1.13
N GLU A 34 -9.13 26.26 1.84
CA GLU A 34 -10.32 26.90 1.29
C GLU A 34 -10.03 28.31 0.76
N GLU A 35 -9.24 29.10 1.51
CA GLU A 35 -8.81 30.43 1.05
C GLU A 35 -7.93 30.34 -0.20
N MET A 36 -7.01 29.37 -0.25
CA MET A 36 -6.13 29.15 -1.38
C MET A 36 -6.92 28.74 -2.64
N THR A 37 -7.84 27.78 -2.53
CA THR A 37 -8.63 27.32 -3.70
C THR A 37 -9.56 28.40 -4.21
N ALA A 38 -10.21 29.15 -3.31
CA ALA A 38 -11.05 30.28 -3.66
C ALA A 38 -10.26 31.38 -4.40
N ARG A 39 -9.08 31.76 -3.88
CA ARG A 39 -8.21 32.77 -4.50
C ARG A 39 -7.73 32.37 -5.89
N LEU A 40 -7.45 31.08 -6.09
CA LEU A 40 -6.93 30.55 -7.36
C LEU A 40 -8.06 30.14 -8.34
N GLY A 41 -9.33 30.30 -7.95
CA GLY A 41 -10.46 29.89 -8.79
C GLY A 41 -10.54 28.38 -9.02
N MET A 42 -10.02 27.58 -8.07
CA MET A 42 -10.04 26.12 -8.14
C MET A 42 -11.33 25.58 -7.52
N GLU A 43 -12.02 24.73 -8.26
CA GLU A 43 -13.15 23.96 -7.72
C GLU A 43 -12.62 22.75 -6.94
N SER A 44 -13.11 22.56 -5.71
CA SER A 44 -12.79 21.41 -4.88
C SER A 44 -14.08 20.69 -4.46
N THR A 45 -13.99 19.38 -4.23
CA THR A 45 -15.12 18.57 -3.75
C THR A 45 -14.64 17.64 -2.66
N LEU A 46 -15.28 17.69 -1.49
CA LEU A 46 -15.00 16.79 -0.38
C LEU A 46 -15.40 15.35 -0.77
N LYS A 47 -14.44 14.44 -0.81
CA LYS A 47 -14.68 13.01 -1.10
C LYS A 47 -14.82 12.16 0.16
N VAL A 48 -14.03 12.48 1.18
CA VAL A 48 -14.02 11.77 2.46
C VAL A 48 -13.96 12.83 3.56
N GLU A 49 -14.99 12.89 4.39
CA GLU A 49 -15.06 13.86 5.50
C GLU A 49 -14.03 13.53 6.60
N ASN A 50 -13.89 12.24 6.92
CA ASN A 50 -13.00 11.79 7.97
C ASN A 50 -12.23 10.55 7.53
N LEU A 51 -10.98 10.77 7.11
CA LEU A 51 -10.07 9.70 6.70
C LEU A 51 -9.75 8.75 7.85
N GLN A 52 -9.65 9.24 9.09
CA GLN A 52 -9.37 8.43 10.27
C GLN A 52 -10.44 7.36 10.48
N LYS A 53 -11.73 7.70 10.29
CA LYS A 53 -12.82 6.71 10.37
C LYS A 53 -12.67 5.57 9.36
N LEU A 54 -12.12 5.83 8.17
CA LEU A 54 -11.88 4.77 7.19
C LEU A 54 -10.72 3.87 7.64
N VAL A 55 -9.65 4.45 8.16
CA VAL A 55 -8.50 3.71 8.72
C VAL A 55 -8.92 2.85 9.92
N ASP A 56 -9.71 3.42 10.85
CA ASP A 56 -10.20 2.71 12.02
C ASP A 56 -11.09 1.50 11.64
N ASN A 57 -11.84 1.64 10.55
CA ASN A 57 -12.70 0.59 10.01
C ASN A 57 -12.00 -0.39 9.06
N GLU A 58 -10.74 -0.15 8.69
CA GLU A 58 -9.99 -1.00 7.77
C GLU A 58 -9.69 -2.37 8.40
N ARG A 59 -9.60 -2.45 9.74
CA ARG A 59 -9.30 -3.68 10.47
C ARG A 59 -10.28 -3.92 11.62
N PRO A 60 -11.55 -4.28 11.35
CA PRO A 60 -12.49 -4.58 12.42
C PRO A 60 -12.05 -5.87 13.14
N GLN A 61 -11.36 -5.71 14.28
CA GLN A 61 -11.18 -6.72 15.34
C GLN A 61 -10.98 -8.16 14.82
N ARG A 62 -9.96 -8.38 13.99
CA ARG A 62 -9.62 -9.71 13.50
C ARG A 62 -9.36 -10.65 14.67
N ARG A 63 -10.13 -11.74 14.76
CA ARG A 63 -9.83 -12.82 15.71
C ARG A 63 -8.61 -13.56 15.18
N LYS A 64 -7.47 -13.50 15.90
CA LYS A 64 -6.20 -14.19 15.60
C LYS A 64 -6.30 -15.70 15.24
N ARG A 65 -7.47 -16.33 15.40
CA ARG A 65 -7.71 -17.76 15.18
C ARG A 65 -8.09 -18.13 13.75
N GLU A 66 -8.32 -17.18 12.85
CA GLU A 66 -8.90 -17.46 11.52
C GLU A 66 -7.88 -17.90 10.44
N GLY A 67 -6.60 -18.05 10.78
CA GLY A 67 -5.56 -18.47 9.81
C GLY A 67 -5.35 -17.44 8.68
N PHE A 68 -4.53 -17.78 7.68
CA PHE A 68 -4.34 -16.94 6.50
C PHE A 68 -5.44 -17.20 5.45
N GLY A 69 -5.85 -16.16 4.73
CA GLY A 69 -6.95 -16.17 3.77
C GLY A 69 -6.89 -14.94 2.85
N TRP A 70 -7.79 -14.88 1.87
CA TRP A 70 -7.71 -13.90 0.76
C TRP A 70 -8.53 -12.61 0.98
N GLU A 71 -9.32 -12.54 2.05
CA GLU A 71 -10.34 -11.51 2.26
C GLU A 71 -9.95 -10.46 3.31
N ASP A 72 -8.67 -10.40 3.71
CA ASP A 72 -8.21 -9.50 4.77
C ASP A 72 -6.76 -9.04 4.53
N TYR A 73 -6.34 -8.01 5.25
CA TYR A 73 -4.99 -7.47 5.27
C TYR A 73 -4.15 -8.10 6.38
N TYR A 74 -2.91 -8.45 6.05
CA TYR A 74 -1.98 -9.13 6.95
C TYR A 74 -0.75 -8.29 7.23
N THR A 75 -0.13 -8.55 8.37
CA THR A 75 1.23 -8.08 8.61
C THR A 75 2.22 -8.80 7.69
N MET A 76 3.38 -8.18 7.49
CA MET A 76 4.48 -8.79 6.74
C MET A 76 4.91 -10.14 7.33
N GLU A 77 4.94 -10.25 8.67
CA GLU A 77 5.32 -11.48 9.38
C GLU A 77 4.33 -12.62 9.12
N GLU A 78 3.03 -12.33 9.18
CA GLU A 78 1.98 -13.31 8.88
C GLU A 78 2.05 -13.77 7.41
N MET A 79 2.29 -12.85 6.48
CA MET A 79 2.48 -13.17 5.06
C MET A 79 3.69 -14.07 4.83
N TYR A 80 4.82 -13.78 5.51
CA TYR A 80 6.04 -14.57 5.35
C TYR A 80 5.93 -15.96 5.97
N ALA A 81 5.26 -16.08 7.11
CA ALA A 81 4.94 -17.38 7.70
C ALA A 81 4.06 -18.21 6.76
N TRP A 82 3.04 -17.58 6.15
CA TRP A 82 2.19 -18.25 5.16
C TRP A 82 2.97 -18.70 3.91
N PHE A 83 3.94 -17.91 3.43
CA PHE A 83 4.81 -18.32 2.33
C PHE A 83 5.63 -19.57 2.68
N ASP A 84 6.22 -19.59 3.89
CA ASP A 84 7.00 -20.73 4.35
C ASP A 84 6.12 -22.00 4.46
N GLU A 85 4.86 -21.88 4.91
CA GLU A 85 3.88 -22.97 4.90
C GLU A 85 3.53 -23.46 3.48
N LEU A 86 3.36 -22.55 2.51
CA LEU A 86 3.07 -22.91 1.12
C LEU A 86 4.20 -23.74 0.48
N VAL A 87 5.46 -23.40 0.75
CA VAL A 87 6.60 -24.17 0.22
C VAL A 87 6.64 -25.58 0.82
N VAL A 88 6.31 -25.72 2.11
CA VAL A 88 6.20 -27.04 2.76
C VAL A 88 5.08 -27.88 2.15
N GLN A 89 3.96 -27.25 1.76
CA GLN A 89 2.84 -27.94 1.11
C GLN A 89 3.14 -28.35 -0.35
N TYR A 90 3.93 -27.55 -1.08
CA TYR A 90 4.21 -27.77 -2.51
C TYR A 90 5.72 -27.76 -2.87
N PRO A 91 6.56 -28.57 -2.22
CA PRO A 91 8.02 -28.48 -2.33
C PRO A 91 8.57 -28.83 -3.72
N GLY A 92 7.80 -29.54 -4.55
CA GLY A 92 8.21 -29.91 -5.91
C GLY A 92 8.06 -28.80 -6.95
N ILE A 93 7.35 -27.71 -6.63
CA ILE A 93 7.06 -26.63 -7.57
C ILE A 93 7.24 -25.23 -6.97
N LEU A 94 7.21 -25.09 -5.65
CA LEU A 94 7.42 -23.83 -4.95
C LEU A 94 8.76 -23.83 -4.22
N ARG A 95 9.43 -22.68 -4.26
CA ARG A 95 10.59 -22.39 -3.41
C ARG A 95 10.61 -20.91 -3.08
N ILE A 96 11.26 -20.55 -1.97
CA ILE A 96 11.49 -19.16 -1.58
C ILE A 96 12.97 -18.86 -1.75
N GLU A 97 13.27 -17.72 -2.36
CA GLU A 97 14.62 -17.16 -2.44
C GLU A 97 14.61 -15.74 -1.90
N SER A 98 15.69 -15.35 -1.20
CA SER A 98 15.91 -13.97 -0.77
C SER A 98 16.78 -13.25 -1.79
N TYR A 99 16.34 -12.09 -2.28
CA TYR A 99 17.05 -11.30 -3.30
C TYR A 99 17.84 -10.12 -2.70
N GLY A 100 17.95 -10.07 -1.38
CA GLY A 100 18.66 -9.03 -0.66
C GLY A 100 17.90 -8.58 0.58
N GLN A 101 18.30 -7.43 1.13
CA GLN A 101 17.67 -6.83 2.29
C GLN A 101 17.12 -5.45 1.96
N SER A 102 16.01 -5.11 2.60
CA SER A 102 15.45 -3.76 2.57
C SER A 102 16.36 -2.77 3.30
N TYR A 103 16.03 -1.48 3.21
CA TYR A 103 16.75 -0.43 3.94
C TYR A 103 16.81 -0.69 5.46
N GLU A 104 15.76 -1.28 6.04
CA GLU A 104 15.69 -1.62 7.46
C GLU A 104 16.26 -3.02 7.77
N GLY A 105 16.94 -3.65 6.81
CA GLY A 105 17.61 -4.95 7.00
C GLY A 105 16.67 -6.16 6.97
N ARG A 106 15.45 -6.03 6.41
CA ARG A 106 14.52 -7.17 6.28
C ARG A 106 14.74 -7.92 4.98
N ASP A 107 14.76 -9.25 5.02
CA ASP A 107 14.93 -10.08 3.82
C ASP A 107 13.80 -9.84 2.81
N MET A 108 14.18 -9.64 1.55
CA MET A 108 13.24 -9.53 0.43
C MET A 108 13.02 -10.92 -0.18
N LYS A 109 12.03 -11.63 0.37
CA LYS A 109 11.64 -12.97 -0.09
C LYS A 109 10.81 -12.88 -1.38
N ALA A 110 11.14 -13.69 -2.38
CA ALA A 110 10.24 -13.97 -3.51
C ALA A 110 9.89 -15.47 -3.56
N ILE A 111 8.63 -15.75 -3.89
CA ILE A 111 8.14 -17.10 -4.15
C ILE A 111 8.36 -17.41 -5.63
N ILE A 112 9.03 -18.52 -5.90
CA ILE A 112 9.29 -19.01 -7.24
C ILE A 112 8.41 -20.23 -7.47
N LEU A 113 7.53 -20.13 -8.48
CA LEU A 113 6.73 -21.24 -9.00
C LEU A 113 7.38 -21.78 -10.28
N SER A 114 7.93 -22.99 -10.23
CA SER A 114 8.44 -23.65 -11.44
C SER A 114 8.40 -25.18 -11.34
N LYS A 115 7.93 -25.81 -12.41
CA LYS A 115 7.93 -27.29 -12.54
C LYS A 115 9.22 -27.87 -13.12
N LYS A 116 10.05 -27.05 -13.77
CA LYS A 116 11.28 -27.48 -14.49
C LYS A 116 12.35 -26.39 -14.45
N THR A 117 13.60 -26.79 -14.59
CA THR A 117 14.73 -25.85 -14.75
C THR A 117 14.73 -25.27 -16.16
N GLY A 118 15.21 -24.02 -16.30
CA GLY A 118 15.37 -23.36 -17.61
C GLY A 118 14.09 -22.77 -18.23
N ASN A 119 12.98 -22.69 -17.49
CA ASN A 119 11.79 -21.98 -17.97
C ASN A 119 12.05 -20.47 -18.04
N PRO A 120 11.52 -19.76 -19.05
CA PRO A 120 11.46 -18.30 -19.03
C PRO A 120 10.75 -17.81 -17.77
N GLY A 121 11.29 -16.77 -17.14
CA GLY A 121 10.72 -16.17 -15.94
C GLY A 121 9.68 -15.10 -16.28
N ILE A 122 8.60 -15.05 -15.50
CA ILE A 122 7.65 -13.94 -15.46
C ILE A 122 7.75 -13.34 -14.06
N PHE A 123 7.94 -12.02 -13.99
CA PHE A 123 7.98 -11.28 -12.74
C PHE A 123 6.66 -10.54 -12.58
N LEU A 124 6.05 -10.68 -11.40
CA LEU A 124 4.84 -9.98 -10.98
C LEU A 124 5.20 -8.96 -9.91
#